data_AF-A0A3D6EFA2-F1
#
_entry.id   AF-A0A3D6EFA2-F1
#
_cell.length_a   1.000
_cell.length_b   1.000
_cell.length_c   1.000
_cell.angle_alpha   90.00
_cell.angle_beta   90.00
_cell.angle_gamma   90.00
#
_symmetry.space_group_name_H-M   'P 1'
#
loop_
_entity.id
_entity.type
_entity.pdbx_description
1 polymer ?
#
loop_
_entity_poly.entity_id
_entity_poly.type
_entity_poly.pdbx_seq_one_letter_code
_entity_poly.pdbx_strand_id
1 'polypeptide(L)'
;MFKGQPKGLFALALANTGERFGYYTMLAIFMLFLQAKFGWDQAVSSQVYSIFLAAVYFMPVVGGWLADRIGYGKCVVAGISVMFLGYLALSIPTAADGLGVALMIGALLLIAIGTGLFKGNLQVMVGNLYDDPKYASKRDGAFSLFYMA
;
A
#
# COMPACT_ATOMS: atom_id res chain seq x y z
N MET A 1 -23.60 -1.40 7.24
CA MET A 1 -22.82 -0.89 6.09
C MET A 1 -22.88 -1.79 4.87
N PHE A 2 -22.52 -3.08 4.93
CA PHE A 2 -22.40 -3.95 3.74
C PHE A 2 -23.66 -4.75 3.32
N LYS A 3 -24.86 -4.40 3.83
CA LYS A 3 -26.08 -5.19 3.52
C LYS A 3 -26.44 -5.09 2.04
N GLY A 4 -26.60 -6.25 1.38
CA GLY A 4 -26.98 -6.32 -0.03
C GLY A 4 -25.83 -6.01 -1.01
N GLN A 5 -24.59 -5.91 -0.53
CA GLN A 5 -23.39 -5.82 -1.35
C GLN A 5 -22.80 -7.22 -1.62
N PRO A 6 -22.05 -7.42 -2.72
CA PRO A 6 -21.26 -8.63 -2.95
C PRO A 6 -20.33 -8.92 -1.76
N LYS A 7 -20.23 -10.19 -1.36
CA LYS A 7 -19.40 -10.61 -0.21
C LYS A 7 -17.92 -10.19 -0.36
N GLY A 8 -17.44 -10.11 -1.59
CA GLY A 8 -16.09 -9.65 -1.91
C GLY A 8 -15.81 -8.22 -1.44
N LEU A 9 -16.80 -7.32 -1.41
CA LEU A 9 -16.60 -5.93 -0.99
C LEU A 9 -16.07 -5.86 0.44
N PHE A 10 -16.59 -6.70 1.35
CA PHE A 10 -16.15 -6.70 2.74
C PHE A 10 -14.66 -7.06 2.87
N ALA A 11 -14.21 -8.10 2.17
CA ALA A 11 -12.81 -8.52 2.19
C ALA A 11 -11.89 -7.46 1.57
N LEU A 12 -12.30 -6.85 0.46
CA LEU A 12 -11.52 -5.78 -0.21
C LEU A 12 -11.46 -4.52 0.65
N ALA A 13 -12.57 -4.14 1.30
CA ALA A 13 -12.60 -3.00 2.21
C ALA A 13 -11.68 -3.22 3.42
N LEU A 14 -11.77 -4.38 4.07
CA LEU A 14 -10.90 -4.71 5.20
C LEU A 14 -9.41 -4.71 4.81
N ALA A 15 -9.09 -5.22 3.61
CA ALA A 15 -7.73 -5.18 3.08
C ALA A 15 -7.25 -3.73 2.86
N ASN A 16 -8.11 -2.85 2.31
CA ASN A 16 -7.82 -1.43 2.16
C ASN A 16 -7.59 -0.75 3.51
N THR A 17 -8.48 -0.97 4.50
CA THR A 17 -8.33 -0.45 5.86
C THR A 17 -6.99 -0.87 6.47
N GLY A 18 -6.64 -2.14 6.38
CA GLY A 18 -5.38 -2.67 6.92
C GLY A 18 -4.15 -2.04 6.27
N GLU A 19 -4.15 -1.89 4.94
CA GLU A 19 -3.07 -1.23 4.22
C GLU A 19 -2.94 0.24 4.60
N ARG A 20 -4.07 0.97 4.65
CA ARG A 20 -4.13 2.39 5.04
C ARG A 20 -3.63 2.59 6.47
N PHE A 21 -4.06 1.73 7.39
CA PHE A 21 -3.63 1.76 8.78
C PHE A 21 -2.11 1.61 8.89
N GLY A 22 -1.53 0.59 8.25
CA GLY A 22 -0.08 0.36 8.26
C GLY A 22 0.69 1.53 7.63
N TYR A 23 0.24 1.99 6.46
CA TYR A 23 0.89 3.07 5.72
C TYR A 23 0.89 4.39 6.50
N TYR A 24 -0.27 4.83 7.03
CA TYR A 24 -0.35 6.08 7.76
C TYR A 24 0.31 6.01 9.14
N THR A 25 0.28 4.86 9.80
CA THR A 25 1.02 4.66 11.06
C THR A 25 2.52 4.80 10.83
N MET A 26 3.04 4.19 9.76
CA MET A 26 4.45 4.33 9.40
C MET A 26 4.78 5.79 9.07
N LEU A 27 4.01 6.44 8.19
CA LEU A 27 4.25 7.83 7.80
C LEU A 27 4.22 8.81 8.99
N ALA A 28 3.32 8.61 9.95
CA ALA A 28 3.18 9.48 11.12
C ALA A 28 4.46 9.59 11.94
N ILE A 29 5.28 8.53 11.98
CA ILE A 29 6.54 8.50 12.74
C ILE A 29 7.78 8.44 11.85
N PHE A 30 7.63 8.34 10.52
CA PHE A 30 8.74 8.04 9.63
C PHE A 30 9.84 9.10 9.66
N MET A 31 9.46 10.37 9.64
CA MET A 31 10.42 11.47 9.73
C MET A 31 11.20 11.45 11.05
N LEU A 32 10.49 11.21 12.17
CA LEU A 32 11.09 11.10 13.51
C LEU A 32 12.05 9.91 13.58
N PHE A 33 11.68 8.78 12.95
CA PHE A 33 12.53 7.60 12.87
C PHE A 33 13.84 7.88 12.13
N LEU A 34 13.80 8.56 10.97
CA LEU A 34 15.00 8.90 10.20
C LEU A 34 15.98 9.74 11.01
N GLN A 35 15.47 10.79 11.67
CA GLN A 35 16.28 11.70 12.47
C GLN A 35 16.82 11.02 13.74
N ALA A 36 15.97 10.29 14.48
CA ALA A 36 16.38 9.66 15.73
C ALA A 36 17.34 8.48 15.53
N LYS A 37 17.12 7.66 14.49
CA LYS A 37 17.95 6.48 14.24
C LYS A 37 19.29 6.82 13.58
N PHE A 38 19.28 7.67 12.55
CA PHE A 38 20.48 7.93 11.74
C PHE A 38 21.15 9.27 12.05
N GLY A 39 20.56 10.09 12.94
CA GLY A 39 21.09 11.42 13.26
C GLY A 39 21.08 12.38 12.06
N TRP A 40 20.27 12.09 11.04
CA TRP A 40 20.19 12.91 9.84
C TRP A 40 19.51 14.23 10.12
N ASP A 41 19.98 15.28 9.43
CA ASP A 41 19.32 16.56 9.46
C ASP A 41 17.96 16.51 8.74
N GLN A 42 17.23 17.62 8.83
CA GLN A 42 15.92 17.74 8.19
C GLN A 42 16.01 17.62 6.66
N ALA A 43 17.06 18.17 6.04
CA ALA A 43 17.18 18.17 4.58
C ALA A 43 17.29 16.75 4.01
N VAL A 44 18.20 15.94 4.55
CA VAL A 44 18.41 14.55 4.13
C VAL A 44 17.17 13.70 4.44
N SER A 45 16.61 13.85 5.64
CA SER A 45 15.42 13.09 6.06
C SER A 45 14.20 13.42 5.18
N SER A 46 13.97 14.69 4.86
CA SER A 46 12.89 15.12 3.97
C SER A 46 13.10 14.65 2.52
N GLN A 47 14.34 14.53 2.05
CA GLN A 47 14.65 13.98 0.74
C GLN A 47 14.25 12.50 0.67
N VAL A 48 14.65 11.68 1.64
CA VAL A 48 14.28 10.25 1.71
C VAL A 48 12.77 10.09 1.82
N TYR A 49 12.13 10.88 2.68
CA TYR A 49 10.67 10.90 2.82
C TYR A 49 9.96 11.18 1.49
N SER A 50 10.40 12.22 0.78
CA SER A 50 9.77 12.66 -0.47
C SER A 50 9.99 11.66 -1.61
N ILE A 51 11.17 11.05 -1.69
CA ILE A 51 11.48 10.00 -2.67
C ILE A 51 10.60 8.78 -2.42
N PHE A 52 10.47 8.34 -1.16
CA PHE A 52 9.59 7.25 -0.80
C PHE A 52 8.13 7.55 -1.17
N LEU A 53 7.65 8.76 -0.85
CA LEU A 53 6.30 9.19 -1.20
C LEU A 53 6.09 9.15 -2.72
N ALA A 54 7.00 9.74 -3.49
CA ALA A 54 6.95 9.73 -4.94
C ALA A 54 6.89 8.31 -5.51
N ALA A 55 7.72 7.40 -4.99
CA ALA A 55 7.71 6.00 -5.40
C ALA A 55 6.34 5.33 -5.12
N VAL A 56 5.78 5.53 -3.92
CA VAL A 56 4.47 4.97 -3.55
C VAL A 56 3.33 5.47 -4.46
N TYR A 57 3.39 6.72 -4.93
CA TYR A 57 2.39 7.26 -5.85
C TYR A 57 2.62 6.85 -7.31
N PHE A 58 3.87 6.61 -7.71
CA PHE A 58 4.21 6.21 -9.07
C PHE A 58 4.03 4.71 -9.33
N MET A 59 4.42 3.87 -8.37
CA MET A 59 4.39 2.40 -8.51
C MET A 59 3.00 1.81 -8.86
N PRO A 60 1.85 2.39 -8.47
CA PRO A 60 0.54 1.93 -8.93
C PRO A 60 0.36 1.92 -10.45
N VAL A 61 1.01 2.82 -11.19
CA VAL A 61 0.98 2.83 -12.67
C VAL A 61 1.62 1.55 -13.21
N VAL A 62 2.80 1.20 -12.68
CA VAL A 62 3.52 -0.03 -13.03
C VAL A 62 2.73 -1.26 -12.60
N GLY A 63 2.13 -1.22 -11.41
CA GLY A 63 1.34 -2.32 -10.87
C GLY A 63 0.05 -2.59 -11.63
N GLY A 64 -0.60 -1.55 -12.16
CA GLY A 64 -1.77 -1.68 -13.04
C GLY A 64 -1.41 -2.34 -14.36
N TRP A 65 -0.37 -1.84 -15.03
CA TRP A 65 0.13 -2.43 -16.28
C TRP A 65 0.50 -3.92 -16.12
N LEU A 66 1.09 -4.29 -14.98
CA LEU A 66 1.41 -5.68 -14.69
C LEU A 66 0.13 -6.51 -14.46
N ALA A 67 -0.84 -5.98 -13.70
CA ALA A 67 -2.10 -6.66 -13.40
C ALA A 67 -2.94 -6.97 -14.64
N ASP A 68 -2.88 -6.13 -15.68
CA ASP A 68 -3.56 -6.41 -16.95
C ASP A 68 -3.05 -7.70 -17.61
N ARG A 69 -1.83 -8.14 -17.29
CA ARG A 69 -1.21 -9.37 -17.83
C ARG A 69 -1.33 -10.58 -16.90
N ILE A 70 -1.18 -10.36 -15.59
CA ILE A 70 -1.11 -11.46 -14.61
C ILE A 70 -2.41 -11.66 -13.81
N GLY A 71 -3.33 -10.68 -13.87
CA GLY A 71 -4.60 -10.66 -13.18
C GLY A 71 -4.57 -9.86 -11.86
N TYR A 72 -5.58 -9.01 -11.66
CA TYR A 72 -5.69 -8.12 -10.49
C TYR A 72 -5.61 -8.85 -9.14
N GLY A 73 -6.28 -9.99 -9.00
CA GLY A 73 -6.27 -10.76 -7.75
C GLY A 73 -4.88 -11.27 -7.37
N LYS A 74 -4.08 -11.74 -8.33
CA LYS A 74 -2.70 -12.20 -8.08
C LYS A 74 -1.79 -11.03 -7.73
N CYS A 75 -1.94 -9.89 -8.42
CA CYS A 75 -1.21 -8.66 -8.08
C CYS A 75 -1.51 -8.18 -6.66
N VAL A 76 -2.79 -8.17 -6.26
CA VAL A 76 -3.19 -7.71 -4.92
C VAL A 76 -2.60 -8.61 -3.83
N VAL A 77 -2.66 -9.93 -3.99
CA VAL A 77 -2.08 -10.87 -3.02
C VAL A 77 -0.55 -10.72 -2.95
N ALA A 78 0.12 -10.67 -4.12
CA ALA A 78 1.56 -10.44 -4.18
C ALA A 78 1.94 -9.09 -3.55
N GLY A 79 1.15 -8.04 -3.79
CA GLY A 79 1.34 -6.71 -3.24
C GLY A 79 1.31 -6.70 -1.72
N ILE A 80 0.28 -7.33 -1.10
CA ILE A 80 0.22 -7.48 0.36
C ILE A 80 1.43 -8.25 0.89
N SER A 81 1.79 -9.37 0.25
CA SER A 81 2.93 -10.19 0.70
C SER A 81 4.25 -9.44 0.66
N VAL A 82 4.53 -8.73 -0.44
CA VAL A 82 5.76 -7.93 -0.61
C VAL A 82 5.79 -6.77 0.38
N MET A 83 4.66 -6.09 0.59
CA MET A 83 4.55 -5.00 1.55
C MET A 83 4.77 -5.47 2.99
N PHE A 84 4.21 -6.62 3.33
CA PHE A 84 4.40 -7.26 4.64
C PHE A 84 5.88 -7.57 4.89
N LEU A 85 6.60 -8.13 3.90
CA LEU A 85 8.04 -8.34 3.99
C LEU A 85 8.82 -7.03 4.16
N GLY A 86 8.38 -5.95 3.50
CA GLY A 86 8.96 -4.62 3.68
C GLY A 86 8.79 -4.10 5.12
N TYR A 87 7.59 -4.19 5.70
CA TYR A 87 7.37 -3.81 7.10
C TYR A 87 8.14 -4.70 8.08
N LEU A 88 8.21 -6.01 7.84
CA LEU A 88 9.03 -6.91 8.65
C LEU A 88 10.51 -6.51 8.58
N ALA A 89 11.05 -6.27 7.39
CA ALA A 89 12.43 -5.82 7.22
C ALA A 89 12.70 -4.50 7.96
N LEU A 90 11.75 -3.56 7.95
CA LEU A 90 11.87 -2.29 8.67
C LEU A 90 11.80 -2.46 10.20
N SER A 91 11.09 -3.50 10.67
CA SER A 91 10.94 -3.81 12.10
C SER A 91 12.20 -4.40 12.74
N ILE A 92 13.11 -4.97 11.93
CA ILE A 92 14.33 -5.59 12.43
C ILE A 92 15.27 -4.49 12.96
N PRO A 93 15.73 -4.59 14.24
CA PRO A 93 16.72 -3.66 14.77
C PRO A 93 18.04 -3.80 14.02
N THR A 94 18.48 -2.71 13.41
CA THR A 94 19.75 -2.62 12.68
C THR A 94 20.58 -1.46 13.23
N ALA A 95 21.90 -1.58 13.12
CA ALA A 95 22.83 -0.51 13.47
C ALA A 95 22.59 0.75 12.61
N ALA A 96 22.97 1.92 13.12
CA ALA A 96 22.88 3.19 12.41
C ALA A 96 24.09 3.42 11.49
N ASP A 97 24.49 2.39 10.74
CA ASP A 97 25.61 2.41 9.81
C ASP A 97 25.12 2.32 8.34
N GLY A 98 26.05 2.27 7.40
CA GLY A 98 25.73 2.19 5.97
C GLY A 98 24.89 0.95 5.62
N LEU A 99 25.07 -0.17 6.32
CA LEU A 99 24.27 -1.38 6.12
C LEU A 99 22.84 -1.16 6.62
N GLY A 100 22.67 -0.56 7.79
CA GLY A 100 21.35 -0.23 8.33
C GLY A 100 20.55 0.72 7.43
N VAL A 101 21.23 1.70 6.82
CA VAL A 101 20.63 2.59 5.81
C VAL A 101 20.21 1.80 4.56
N ALA A 102 21.06 0.93 4.03
CA ALA A 102 20.75 0.12 2.86
C ALA A 102 19.55 -0.83 3.10
N LEU A 103 19.49 -1.46 4.27
CA LEU A 103 18.38 -2.32 4.67
C LEU A 103 17.07 -1.53 4.82
N MET A 104 17.12 -0.33 5.41
CA MET A 104 15.96 0.55 5.47
C MET A 104 15.47 0.95 4.06
N ILE A 105 16.37 1.36 3.17
CA ILE A 105 16.00 1.71 1.79
C ILE A 105 15.40 0.51 1.06
N GLY A 106 15.99 -0.68 1.23
CA GLY A 106 15.44 -1.93 0.69
C GLY A 106 14.03 -2.21 1.22
N ALA A 107 13.79 -2.03 2.52
CA ALA A 107 12.47 -2.17 3.12
C ALA A 107 11.45 -1.16 2.54
N LEU A 108 11.83 0.11 2.39
CA LEU A 108 10.98 1.14 1.79
C LEU A 108 10.65 0.85 0.32
N LEU A 109 11.61 0.30 -0.45
CA LEU A 109 11.38 -0.14 -1.82
C LEU A 109 10.38 -1.29 -1.89
N LEU A 110 10.50 -2.29 -1.01
CA LEU A 110 9.53 -3.37 -0.91
C LEU A 110 8.12 -2.84 -0.57
N ILE A 111 8.02 -1.90 0.38
CA ILE A 111 6.74 -1.25 0.71
C ILE A 111 6.18 -0.53 -0.52
N ALA A 112 6.98 0.27 -1.22
CA ALA A 112 6.53 0.99 -2.41
C ALA A 112 6.07 0.06 -3.56
N ILE A 113 6.82 -1.02 -3.82
CA ILE A 113 6.44 -2.04 -4.81
C ILE A 113 5.14 -2.74 -4.38
N GLY A 114 5.05 -3.16 -3.12
CA GLY A 114 3.87 -3.79 -2.56
C GLY A 114 2.63 -2.90 -2.68
N THR A 115 2.74 -1.62 -2.33
CA THR A 115 1.64 -0.65 -2.48
C THR A 115 1.27 -0.43 -3.94
N GLY A 116 2.24 -0.40 -4.86
CA GLY A 116 1.99 -0.30 -6.29
C GLY A 116 1.16 -1.46 -6.84
N LEU A 117 1.50 -2.70 -6.46
CA LEU A 117 0.74 -3.89 -6.87
C LEU A 117 -0.63 -3.99 -6.20
N PHE A 118 -0.81 -3.38 -5.03
CA PHE A 118 -2.02 -3.47 -4.23
C PHE A 118 -3.05 -2.37 -4.57
N LYS A 119 -2.68 -1.10 -4.41
CA LYS A 119 -3.62 0.03 -4.26
C LYS A 119 -4.54 0.24 -5.45
N GLY A 120 -3.99 0.29 -6.67
CA GLY A 120 -4.79 0.47 -7.89
C GLY A 120 -5.62 -0.77 -8.23
N ASN A 121 -4.99 -1.94 -8.14
CA ASN A 121 -5.61 -3.21 -8.54
C ASN A 121 -6.75 -3.63 -7.62
N LEU A 122 -6.67 -3.30 -6.32
CA LEU A 122 -7.75 -3.53 -5.37
C LEU A 122 -9.02 -2.75 -5.73
N GLN A 123 -8.88 -1.49 -6.17
CA GLN A 123 -10.02 -0.66 -6.61
C GLN A 123 -10.65 -1.21 -7.89
N VAL A 124 -9.84 -1.74 -8.82
CA VAL A 124 -10.35 -2.43 -10.01
C VAL A 124 -11.15 -3.67 -9.59
N MET A 125 -10.64 -4.47 -8.65
CA MET A 125 -11.39 -5.63 -8.14
C MET A 125 -12.72 -5.23 -7.49
N VAL A 126 -12.78 -4.10 -6.78
CA VAL A 126 -14.05 -3.57 -6.26
C VAL A 126 -14.98 -3.25 -7.42
N GLY A 127 -14.52 -2.55 -8.45
CA GLY A 127 -15.31 -2.24 -9.65
C GLY A 127 -15.89 -3.48 -10.31
N ASN A 128 -15.07 -4.50 -10.51
CA ASN A 128 -15.45 -5.75 -11.18
C ASN A 128 -16.56 -6.53 -10.45
N LEU A 129 -16.72 -6.35 -9.13
CA LEU A 129 -17.83 -6.95 -8.38
C LEU A 129 -19.21 -6.41 -8.80
N TYR A 130 -19.25 -5.26 -9.47
CA TYR A 130 -20.48 -4.56 -9.87
C TYR A 130 -20.70 -4.55 -11.38
N ASP A 131 -19.88 -5.26 -12.15
CA ASP A 131 -20.11 -5.46 -13.59
C ASP A 131 -21.31 -6.38 -13.86
N ASP A 132 -21.72 -7.17 -12.86
CA ASP A 132 -23.00 -7.90 -12.89
C ASP A 132 -24.17 -6.89 -12.84
N PRO A 133 -25.10 -6.91 -13.84
CA PRO A 133 -26.26 -6.02 -13.90
C PRO A 133 -27.10 -5.99 -12.62
N LYS A 134 -27.12 -7.08 -11.84
CA LYS A 134 -27.80 -7.17 -10.55
C LYS A 134 -27.27 -6.17 -9.52
N TYR A 135 -25.98 -5.84 -9.59
CA TYR A 135 -25.28 -5.00 -8.63
C TYR A 135 -24.88 -3.64 -9.20
N ALA A 136 -24.96 -3.44 -10.53
CA ALA A 136 -24.53 -2.20 -11.21
C ALA A 136 -25.00 -0.90 -10.54
N SER A 137 -26.27 -0.81 -10.09
CA SER A 137 -26.82 0.38 -9.42
C SER A 137 -26.23 0.68 -8.04
N LYS A 138 -25.47 -0.25 -7.45
CA LYS A 138 -24.85 -0.14 -6.13
C LYS A 138 -23.36 0.24 -6.18
N ARG A 139 -22.78 0.39 -7.38
CA ARG A 139 -21.35 0.63 -7.58
C ARG A 139 -20.85 1.88 -6.84
N ASP A 140 -21.55 3.00 -6.96
CA ASP A 140 -21.12 4.27 -6.33
C ASP A 140 -21.18 4.20 -4.80
N GLY A 141 -22.25 3.59 -4.27
CA GLY A 141 -22.38 3.32 -2.84
C GLY A 141 -21.30 2.36 -2.32
N ALA A 142 -20.87 1.41 -3.15
CA ALA A 142 -19.79 0.50 -2.81
C ALA A 142 -18.43 1.18 -2.74
N PHE A 143 -18.10 2.07 -3.69
CA PHE A 143 -16.88 2.87 -3.62
C PHE A 143 -16.90 3.80 -2.40
N SER A 144 -18.04 4.41 -2.09
CA SER A 144 -18.20 5.21 -0.87
C SER A 144 -17.93 4.39 0.39
N LEU A 145 -18.50 3.18 0.50
CA LEU A 145 -18.24 2.27 1.61
C LEU A 145 -16.77 1.82 1.67
N PHE A 146 -16.15 1.58 0.52
CA PHE A 146 -14.77 1.15 0.41
C PHE A 146 -13.78 2.24 0.83
N TYR A 147 -14.06 3.51 0.52
CA TYR A 147 -13.20 4.63 0.92
C TYR A 147 -13.43 5.10 2.36
N MET A 148 -14.63 4.88 2.91
CA MET A 148 -14.91 5.15 4.32
C MET A 148 -14.33 4.09 5.27
N ALA A 149 -14.16 2.85 4.78
CA ALA A 149 -13.56 1.76 5.52
C ALA A 149 -12.03 1.87 5.52
#